data_AF-A0A8J2PHI0-F1
#
_entry.id   AF-A0A8J2PHI0-F1
#
_cell.length_a   1.000
_cell.length_b   1.000
_cell.length_c   1.000
_cell.angle_alpha   90.00
_cell.angle_beta   90.00
_cell.angle_gamma   90.00
#
_symmetry.space_group_name_H-M   'P 1'
#
loop_
_entity.id
_entity.type
_entity.pdbx_description
1 polymer ?
#
loop_
_entity_poly.entity_id
_entity_poly.type
_entity_poly.pdbx_seq_one_letter_code
_entity_poly.pdbx_strand_id
1 'polypeptide(L)'
;MYGWAVGGDALILPENIGIPLNELGSPEYFLLEVHYDNPNKLSDLNYNTGIEIYTTTNLRTQEAGIIRIGYETGPGLMIPPNTSNYVIAGHCSGT
;
A
#
# COMPACT_ATOMS: atom_id res chain seq x y z
N MET A 1 6.08 -1.95 -4.09
CA MET A 1 5.37 -0.65 -4.17
C MET A 1 4.80 -0.28 -2.79
N TYR A 2 5.19 0.87 -2.26
CA TYR A 2 4.91 1.32 -0.89
C TYR A 2 3.46 1.81 -0.70
N GLY A 3 2.92 1.71 0.52
CA GLY A 3 1.63 2.27 0.90
C GLY A 3 1.73 2.92 2.28
N TRP A 4 1.00 4.03 2.47
CA TRP A 4 0.92 4.76 3.73
C TRP A 4 -0.54 4.96 4.14
N ALA A 5 -0.80 4.92 5.44
CA ALA A 5 -2.09 5.23 6.04
C ALA A 5 -1.90 6.14 7.25
N VAL A 6 -2.97 6.79 7.70
CA VAL A 6 -2.95 7.71 8.84
C VAL A 6 -2.32 7.05 10.07
N GLY A 7 -1.29 7.68 10.63
CA GLY A 7 -0.52 7.17 11.77
C GLY A 7 0.66 6.26 11.41
N GLY A 8 0.89 5.99 10.12
CA GLY A 8 2.05 5.24 9.66
C GLY A 8 3.33 6.09 9.58
N ASP A 9 4.47 5.43 9.79
CA ASP A 9 5.81 6.01 9.62
C ASP A 9 6.39 5.74 8.22
N ALA A 10 7.57 6.31 7.97
CA ALA A 10 8.36 5.99 6.79
C ALA A 10 8.79 4.52 6.77
N LEU A 11 8.77 3.89 5.59
CA LEU A 11 9.35 2.57 5.39
C LEU A 11 10.87 2.69 5.26
N ILE A 12 11.60 2.24 6.29
CA ILE A 12 13.06 2.14 6.26
C ILE A 12 13.44 0.67 6.10
N LEU A 13 13.99 0.33 4.93
CA LEU A 13 14.49 -1.02 4.66
C LEU A 13 15.85 -1.25 5.34
N PRO A 14 16.14 -2.48 5.80
CA PRO A 14 17.49 -2.86 6.22
C PRO A 14 18.53 -2.61 5.13
N GLU A 15 19.78 -2.37 5.53
CA GLU A 15 20.86 -2.02 4.58
C GLU A 15 21.07 -3.08 3.49
N ASN A 16 20.82 -4.35 3.76
CA ASN A 16 21.04 -5.43 2.80
C ASN A 16 19.81 -5.75 1.92
N ILE A 17 18.72 -4.95 2.04
CA ILE A 17 17.43 -5.17 1.38
C ILE A 17 17.05 -3.97 0.49
N GLY A 18 16.53 -4.24 -0.72
CA GLY A 18 16.01 -3.21 -1.63
C GLY A 18 14.76 -3.66 -2.37
N ILE A 19 13.96 -2.71 -2.88
CA ILE A 19 12.87 -2.99 -3.81
C ILE A 19 13.42 -2.76 -5.22
N PRO A 20 13.42 -3.77 -6.11
CA PRO A 20 13.85 -3.59 -7.48
C PRO A 20 12.89 -2.68 -8.26
N LEU A 21 13.44 -1.74 -9.04
CA LEU A 21 12.65 -0.72 -9.76
C LEU A 21 12.72 -0.85 -11.28
N ASN A 22 13.72 -1.57 -11.82
CA ASN A 22 13.97 -1.62 -13.26
C ASN A 22 14.51 -2.99 -13.68
N GLU A 23 13.72 -4.04 -13.47
CA GLU A 23 14.03 -5.36 -14.01
C GLU A 23 13.50 -5.47 -15.45
N LEU A 24 14.13 -6.30 -16.28
CA LEU A 24 13.65 -6.58 -17.64
C LEU A 24 12.17 -7.05 -17.59
N GLY A 25 11.26 -6.27 -18.17
CA GLY A 25 9.81 -6.53 -18.13
C GLY A 25 9.05 -5.84 -16.99
N SER A 26 9.70 -5.00 -16.18
CA SER A 26 9.08 -4.18 -15.15
C SER A 26 8.33 -2.96 -15.72
N PRO A 27 7.35 -2.41 -14.99
CA PRO A 27 6.66 -1.18 -15.39
C PRO A 27 7.62 0.02 -15.40
N GLU A 28 7.57 0.80 -16.48
CA GLU A 28 8.42 1.99 -16.69
C GLU A 28 7.99 3.22 -15.87
N TYR A 29 6.81 3.17 -15.25
CA TYR A 29 6.18 4.31 -14.59
C TYR A 29 5.76 3.98 -13.17
N PHE A 30 5.81 4.99 -12.29
CA PHE A 30 5.19 4.93 -10.97
C PHE A 30 3.75 5.44 -11.04
N LEU A 31 2.84 4.73 -10.38
CA LEU A 31 1.49 5.21 -10.11
C LEU A 31 1.42 5.71 -8.67
N LEU A 32 0.97 6.95 -8.48
CA LEU A 32 0.64 7.49 -7.16
C LEU A 32 -0.88 7.59 -7.05
N GLU A 33 -1.45 6.84 -6.11
CA GLU A 33 -2.86 6.93 -5.71
C GLU A 33 -2.95 7.64 -4.35
N VAL A 34 -3.83 8.65 -4.26
CA VAL A 34 -4.02 9.46 -3.04
C VAL A 34 -5.50 9.46 -2.66
N HIS A 35 -5.80 9.10 -1.42
CA HIS A 35 -7.15 9.15 -0.85
C HIS A 35 -7.37 10.45 -0.08
N TYR A 36 -8.25 11.32 -0.59
CA TYR A 36 -8.68 12.55 0.08
C TYR A 36 -10.01 12.34 0.80
N ASP A 37 -10.04 12.52 2.12
CA ASP A 37 -11.27 12.54 2.90
C ASP A 37 -11.71 14.00 3.15
N ASN A 38 -12.80 14.43 2.51
CA ASN A 38 -13.34 15.80 2.58
C ASN A 38 -14.80 15.81 3.10
N PRO A 39 -15.06 15.43 4.37
CA PRO A 39 -16.42 15.32 4.90
C PRO A 39 -17.13 16.67 4.98
N ASN A 40 -16.38 17.77 5.13
CA ASN A 40 -16.89 19.13 5.22
C ASN A 40 -17.11 19.80 3.86
N LYS A 41 -16.81 19.10 2.75
CA LYS A 41 -16.97 19.61 1.37
C LYS A 41 -16.32 20.98 1.15
N LEU A 42 -15.14 21.16 1.72
CA LEU A 42 -14.37 22.38 1.56
C LEU A 42 -13.99 22.56 0.08
N SER A 43 -14.06 23.81 -0.40
CA SER A 43 -13.69 24.22 -1.75
C SER A 43 -12.35 24.98 -1.76
N ASP A 44 -11.79 25.16 -2.96
CA ASP A 44 -10.63 26.03 -3.20
C ASP A 44 -9.37 25.63 -2.41
N LEU A 45 -9.25 24.33 -2.13
CA LEU A 45 -8.11 23.76 -1.44
C LEU A 45 -6.99 23.41 -2.43
N ASN A 46 -5.76 23.76 -2.08
CA ASN A 46 -4.56 23.43 -2.84
C ASN A 46 -3.54 22.81 -1.89
N TYR A 47 -3.12 21.58 -2.19
CA TYR A 47 -2.14 20.82 -1.42
C TYR A 47 -1.17 20.12 -2.35
N ASN A 48 0.09 20.00 -1.90
CA ASN A 48 1.09 19.16 -2.53
C ASN A 48 1.17 17.85 -1.76
N THR A 49 0.77 16.75 -2.39
CA THR A 49 0.86 15.40 -1.85
C THR A 49 1.81 14.57 -2.69
N GLY A 50 2.56 13.68 -2.05
CA GLY A 50 3.49 12.81 -2.75
C GLY A 50 4.14 11.78 -1.84
N ILE A 51 5.04 11.03 -2.44
CA ILE A 51 5.96 10.13 -1.75
C ILE A 51 7.38 10.49 -2.14
N GLU A 52 8.31 10.41 -1.19
CA GLU A 52 9.72 10.55 -1.46
C GLU A 52 10.35 9.16 -1.48
N ILE A 53 11.08 8.85 -2.56
CA ILE A 53 11.72 7.55 -2.76
C ILE A 53 13.22 7.76 -2.91
N TYR A 54 13.99 7.17 -1.99
CA TYR A 54 15.44 7.14 -2.08
C TYR A 54 15.89 5.89 -2.82
N THR A 55 16.67 6.08 -3.89
CA THR A 55 17.11 4.99 -4.76
C THR A 55 18.63 4.89 -4.83
N THR A 56 19.11 3.76 -5.30
CA THR A 56 20.54 3.50 -5.55
C THR A 56 20.66 2.63 -6.80
N THR A 57 21.75 2.80 -7.54
CA THR A 57 22.11 1.92 -8.66
C THR A 57 22.84 0.65 -8.19
N ASN A 58 23.39 0.65 -6.97
CA ASN A 58 23.99 -0.54 -6.36
C ASN A 58 22.88 -1.47 -5.84
N LEU A 59 22.78 -2.65 -6.42
CA LEU A 59 21.83 -3.68 -5.98
C LEU A 59 22.16 -4.14 -4.57
N ARG A 60 21.11 -4.37 -3.78
CA ARG A 60 21.21 -4.96 -2.45
C ARG A 60 21.22 -6.49 -2.58
N THR A 61 21.72 -7.19 -1.57
CA THR A 61 21.85 -8.66 -1.59
C THR A 61 20.51 -9.40 -1.55
N GLN A 62 19.45 -8.73 -1.10
CA GLN A 62 18.12 -9.30 -0.94
C GLN A 62 17.07 -8.35 -1.52
N GLU A 63 16.09 -8.92 -2.20
CA GLU A 63 14.96 -8.20 -2.76
C GLU A 63 13.76 -8.27 -1.82
N ALA A 64 13.11 -7.14 -1.62
CA ALA A 64 11.87 -7.06 -0.88
C ALA A 64 10.67 -7.32 -1.80
N GLY A 65 9.84 -8.28 -1.39
CA GLY A 65 8.48 -8.45 -1.93
C GLY A 65 7.45 -7.78 -1.04
N ILE A 66 6.26 -7.54 -1.59
CA ILE A 66 5.10 -7.07 -0.83
C ILE A 66 3.95 -8.03 -1.08
N ILE A 67 3.35 -8.50 0.02
CA ILE A 67 2.18 -9.37 0.00
C ILE A 67 1.00 -8.64 0.64
N ARG A 68 -0.14 -8.64 -0.03
CA ARG A 68 -1.42 -8.18 0.52
C ARG A 68 -2.25 -9.41 0.87
N ILE A 69 -2.62 -9.55 2.14
CA ILE A 69 -3.45 -10.65 2.65
C ILE A 69 -4.67 -10.06 3.33
N GLY A 70 -5.83 -10.66 3.10
CA GLY A 70 -7.09 -10.23 3.69
C GLY A 70 -8.27 -10.76 2.89
N TYR A 71 -9.46 -10.29 3.25
CA TYR A 71 -10.65 -10.48 2.42
C TYR A 71 -10.75 -9.32 1.42
N GLU A 72 -11.20 -9.61 0.20
CA GLU A 72 -11.34 -8.61 -0.85
C GLU A 72 -12.50 -7.64 -0.56
N THR A 73 -12.26 -6.34 -0.69
CA THR A 73 -13.29 -5.32 -0.53
C THR A 73 -14.21 -5.32 -1.75
N GLY A 74 -15.42 -5.87 -1.60
CA GLY A 74 -16.43 -5.93 -2.65
C GLY A 74 -17.80 -6.34 -2.10
N PRO A 75 -18.84 -6.47 -2.95
CA PRO A 75 -20.20 -6.80 -2.51
C PRO A 75 -20.33 -8.12 -1.73
N GLY A 76 -19.37 -9.04 -1.87
CA GLY A 76 -19.32 -10.28 -1.08
C GLY A 76 -18.91 -10.09 0.38
N LEU A 77 -18.26 -8.96 0.71
CA LEU A 77 -17.91 -8.59 2.07
C LEU A 77 -19.09 -7.89 2.75
N MET A 78 -19.86 -8.63 3.57
CA MET A 78 -21.01 -8.08 4.29
C MET A 78 -20.89 -8.30 5.79
N ILE A 79 -21.13 -7.24 6.55
CA ILE A 79 -21.24 -7.28 8.01
C ILE A 79 -22.73 -7.10 8.35
N PRO A 80 -23.39 -8.08 8.97
CA PRO A 80 -24.79 -7.95 9.35
C PRO A 80 -25.00 -6.81 10.36
N PRO A 81 -26.08 -6.02 10.23
CA PRO A 81 -26.39 -4.96 11.18
C PRO A 81 -26.62 -5.50 12.59
N ASN A 82 -26.33 -4.69 13.61
CA ASN A 82 -26.50 -5.02 15.03
C ASN A 82 -25.65 -6.21 15.53
N THR A 83 -24.53 -6.51 14.88
CA THR A 83 -23.58 -7.53 15.35
C THR A 83 -22.43 -6.86 16.11
N SER A 84 -22.15 -7.32 17.34
CA SER A 84 -21.09 -6.73 18.17
C SER A 84 -19.69 -7.27 17.88
N ASN A 85 -19.56 -8.53 17.43
CA ASN A 85 -18.28 -9.20 17.22
C ASN A 85 -18.30 -10.10 15.97
N TYR A 86 -18.54 -9.50 14.80
CA TYR A 86 -18.51 -10.25 13.54
C TYR A 86 -17.06 -10.46 13.07
N VAL A 87 -16.70 -11.69 12.71
CA VAL A 87 -15.34 -12.03 12.27
C VAL A 87 -15.32 -12.23 10.76
N ILE A 88 -14.41 -11.52 10.09
CA ILE A 88 -14.08 -11.70 8.68
C ILE A 88 -12.72 -12.39 8.62
N ALA A 89 -12.64 -13.51 7.90
CA ALA A 89 -11.39 -14.24 7.69
C ALA A 89 -10.99 -14.21 6.20
N GLY A 90 -9.74 -13.84 5.94
CA GLY A 90 -9.09 -14.01 4.64
C GLY A 90 -8.10 -15.16 4.70
N HIS A 91 -8.03 -15.97 3.65
CA HIS A 91 -7.15 -17.13 3.57
C HIS A 91 -6.29 -17.07 2.31
N CYS A 92 -5.04 -17.49 2.43
CA CYS A 92 -4.14 -17.73 1.30
C CYS A 92 -3.77 -19.23 1.33
N SER A 93 -4.08 -19.97 0.26
CA SER A 93 -3.66 -21.37 0.16
C SER A 93 -2.20 -21.44 -0.29
N GLY A 94 -1.42 -22.31 0.36
CA GLY A 94 -0.01 -22.55 0.00
C GLY A 94 0.19 -23.68 -1.01
N THR A 95 -0.89 -24.24 -1.56
CA THR A 95 -0.89 -25.38 -2.49
C THR A 95 -1.17 -24.95 -3.91
#